data_AF-A0A934SZI6-F1
#
_entry.id   AF-A0A934SZI6-F1
#
_cell.length_a   1.000
_cell.length_b   1.000
_cell.length_c   1.000
_cell.angle_alpha   90.00
_cell.angle_beta   90.00
_cell.angle_gamma   90.00
#
_symmetry.space_group_name_H-M   'P 1'
#
loop_
_entity.id
_entity.type
_entity.pdbx_description
1 polymer ?
#
loop_
_entity_poly.entity_id
_entity_poly.type
_entity_poly.pdbx_seq_one_letter_code
_entity_poly.pdbx_strand_id
1 'polypeptide(L)' 'MAAKPARFLTFKCKQCGKPVQVRLQQVSACSHIQPYQGICKCGEVMRHATGDKEAVAAFLESPLGSWTHHHH' A
#
# COMPACT_ATOMS: atom_id res chain seq x y z
N MET A 1 8.99 -6.27 -20.12
CA MET A 1 7.52 -6.33 -19.93
C MET A 1 7.21 -5.87 -18.51
N ALA A 2 6.55 -4.73 -18.31
CA ALA A 2 6.14 -4.31 -16.98
C ALA A 2 4.93 -5.17 -16.55
N ALA A 3 5.13 -6.09 -15.61
CA ALA A 3 4.04 -6.90 -15.07
C ALA A 3 3.02 -5.97 -14.41
N LYS A 4 1.73 -6.15 -14.75
CA LYS A 4 0.64 -5.39 -14.11
C LYS A 4 0.73 -5.60 -12.58
N PRO A 5 0.56 -4.55 -11.77
CA PRO A 5 0.53 -4.69 -10.32
C PRO A 5 -0.50 -5.75 -9.91
N ALA A 6 -0.13 -6.65 -9.00
CA ALA A 6 -1.10 -7.53 -8.39
C ALA A 6 -2.15 -6.67 -7.68
N ARG A 7 -3.45 -6.97 -7.83
CA ARG A 7 -4.50 -6.20 -7.14
C ARG A 7 -4.53 -6.47 -5.64
N PHE A 8 -4.03 -7.64 -5.23
CA PHE A 8 -4.00 -8.10 -3.86
C PHE A 8 -2.65 -8.75 -3.57
N LEU A 9 -2.12 -8.48 -2.38
CA LEU A 9 -0.94 -9.14 -1.83
C LEU A 9 -1.29 -9.70 -0.45
N THR A 10 -0.64 -10.79 -0.05
CA THR A 10 -0.83 -11.38 1.28
C THR A 10 0.46 -11.24 2.07
N PHE A 11 0.40 -10.54 3.19
CA PHE A 11 1.53 -10.33 4.10
C PHE A 11 1.25 -10.95 5.47
N LYS A 12 2.30 -11.25 6.23
CA LYS A 12 2.18 -11.68 7.61
C LYS A 12 1.97 -10.44 8.51
N CYS A 13 0.91 -10.42 9.29
CA CYS A 13 0.69 -9.36 10.29
C CYS A 13 1.83 -9.35 11.31
N LYS A 14 2.39 -8.18 11.60
CA LYS A 14 3.45 -8.03 12.62
C LYS A 14 2.93 -8.29 14.04
N GLN A 15 1.66 -7.97 14.29
CA GLN A 15 1.07 -8.05 15.63
C GLN A 15 0.61 -9.47 15.97
N CYS A 16 -0.13 -10.15 15.09
CA CYS A 16 -0.72 -11.46 15.37
C CYS A 16 -0.13 -12.62 14.54
N GLY A 17 0.81 -12.34 13.63
CA GLY A 17 1.43 -13.36 12.79
C GLY A 17 0.52 -14.00 11.74
N LYS A 18 -0.75 -13.59 11.63
CA LYS A 18 -1.72 -14.14 10.68
C LYS A 18 -1.54 -13.53 9.28
N PRO A 19 -1.91 -14.26 8.21
CA PRO A 19 -1.93 -13.69 6.87
C PRO A 19 -2.98 -12.58 6.76
N VAL A 20 -2.58 -11.45 6.21
CA VAL A 20 -3.39 -10.26 5.95
C VAL A 20 -3.35 -10.00 4.46
N GLN A 21 -4.53 -9.96 3.85
CA GLN A 21 -4.67 -9.53 2.47
C GLN A 21 -4.70 -8.00 2.44
N VAL A 22 -3.72 -7.41 1.77
CA VAL A 22 -3.71 -5.99 1.46
C VAL A 22 -4.15 -5.82 0.00
N ARG A 23 -4.93 -4.78 -0.25
CA ARG A 23 -5.40 -4.45 -1.60
C ARG A 23 -4.68 -3.21 -2.10
N LEU A 24 -4.46 -3.18 -3.40
CA LEU A 24 -4.00 -2.01 -4.11
C LEU A 24 -5.07 -0.91 -3.99
N GLN A 25 -4.71 0.26 -3.44
CA GLN A 25 -5.70 1.25 -3.02
C GLN A 25 -6.31 2.01 -4.20
N GLN A 26 -5.51 2.68 -5.03
CA GLN A 26 -5.96 3.26 -6.29
C GLN A 26 -4.73 3.58 -7.14
N VAL A 27 -4.73 3.11 -8.39
CA VAL A 27 -3.62 3.26 -9.34
C VAL A 27 -3.81 4.41 -10.32
N SER A 28 -4.92 5.16 -10.23
CA SER A 28 -5.36 6.04 -11.33
C SER A 28 -4.48 7.26 -11.55
N ALA A 29 -3.50 7.50 -10.68
CA ALA A 29 -2.64 8.68 -10.70
C ALA A 29 -1.16 8.30 -10.82
N CYS A 30 -0.70 7.31 -10.05
CA CYS A 30 0.73 7.10 -9.89
C CYS A 30 1.20 5.78 -10.50
N SER A 31 1.60 5.79 -11.78
CA SER A 31 2.23 4.61 -12.41
C SER A 31 3.61 4.26 -11.82
N HIS A 32 4.15 5.13 -10.97
CA HIS A 32 5.47 5.03 -10.33
C HIS A 32 5.40 4.53 -8.89
N ILE A 33 4.20 4.31 -8.31
CA ILE A 33 4.04 3.71 -6.97
C ILE A 33 2.84 2.76 -6.93
N GLN A 34 2.98 1.69 -6.17
CA GLN A 34 1.97 0.67 -5.96
C GLN A 34 1.62 0.64 -4.47
N PRO A 35 0.65 1.47 -4.03
CA PRO A 35 0.24 1.55 -2.63
C PRO A 35 -0.75 0.43 -2.29
N TYR A 36 -0.36 -0.42 -1.36
CA TYR A 36 -1.17 -1.48 -0.78
C TYR A 36 -1.55 -1.15 0.65
N GLN A 37 -2.82 -1.38 0.98
CA GLN A 37 -3.32 -1.22 2.34
C GLN A 37 -4.36 -2.30 2.64
N GLY A 38 -4.37 -2.78 3.87
CA GLY A 38 -5.37 -3.68 4.40
C GLY A 38 -5.39 -3.64 5.91
N ILE A 39 -6.49 -4.10 6.50
CA ILE A 39 -6.67 -4.17 7.94
C ILE A 39 -6.68 -5.65 8.33
N CYS A 40 -5.81 -6.02 9.27
CA CYS A 40 -5.81 -7.36 9.84
C CYS A 40 -7.06 -7.57 10.69
N LYS A 41 -7.51 -8.82 10.83
CA LYS A 41 -8.61 -9.18 11.75
C LYS A 41 -8.32 -8.82 13.21
N CYS A 42 -7.06 -8.60 13.60
CA CYS A 42 -6.70 -8.14 14.94
C CYS A 42 -6.80 -6.62 15.12
N GLY A 43 -7.15 -5.87 14.07
CA GLY A 43 -7.23 -4.40 14.09
C GLY A 43 -5.96 -3.69 13.58
N GLU A 44 -4.86 -4.42 13.36
CA GLU A 44 -3.61 -3.84 12.84
C GLU A 44 -3.74 -3.39 11.39
N VAL A 45 -3.34 -2.15 11.10
CA VAL A 45 -3.37 -1.62 9.72
C VAL A 45 -2.04 -1.88 9.04
N MET A 46 -2.07 -2.73 8.02
CA MET A 46 -0.90 -3.07 7.22
C MET A 46 -0.84 -2.15 6.01
N ARG A 47 0.24 -1.36 5.91
CA ARG A 47 0.54 -0.49 4.76
C ARG A 47 1.84 -0.95 4.12
N HIS A 48 1.83 -1.03 2.80
CA HIS A 48 2.99 -1.39 2.01
C HIS A 48 2.96 -0.61 0.71
N ALA A 49 4.10 -0.09 0.26
CA ALA A 49 4.20 0.53 -1.05
C ALA A 49 5.50 0.14 -1.72
N THR A 50 5.46 0.00 -3.04
CA THR A 50 6.62 -0.29 -3.87
C THR A 50 6.66 0.66 -5.06
N GLY A 51 7.85 1.02 -5.52
CA GLY A 51 8.04 1.95 -6.64
C GLY A 51 9.04 3.05 -6.29
N ASP A 52 8.72 4.27 -6.70
CA ASP A 52 9.53 5.46 -6.46
C ASP A 52 9.77 5.70 -4.96
N LYS A 53 11.02 5.97 -4.59
CA LYS A 53 11.43 6.08 -3.18
C LYS A 53 10.75 7.24 -2.47
N GLU A 54 10.59 8.38 -3.14
CA GLU A 54 9.97 9.58 -2.55
C GLU A 54 8.47 9.36 -2.37
N ALA A 55 7.81 8.80 -3.39
CA ALA A 55 6.40 8.45 -3.29
C ALA A 55 6.13 7.41 -2.20
N VAL A 56 7.02 6.41 -2.04
CA VAL A 56 6.89 5.37 -1.01
C VAL A 56 7.04 5.98 0.38
N ALA A 57 8.02 6.86 0.59
CA ALA A 57 8.20 7.58 1.85
C ALA A 57 6.94 8.39 2.18
N ALA A 58 6.46 9.21 1.24
CA ALA A 58 5.26 10.03 1.43
C ALA A 58 4.00 9.21 1.75
N PHE A 59 3.83 8.02 1.13
CA PHE A 59 2.72 7.12 1.44
C PHE A 59 2.80 6.54 2.86
N LEU A 60 4.01 6.18 3.31
CA LEU A 60 4.22 5.63 4.65
C LEU A 60 4.09 6.70 5.74
N GLU A 61 4.49 7.93 5.45
CA GLU A 61 4.38 9.09 6.35
C GLU A 61 2.94 9.65 6.43
N SER A 62 2.14 9.46 5.38
CA SER A 62 0.76 9.95 5.36
C SER A 62 -0.13 9.26 6.40
N PRO A 63 -0.92 10.03 7.18
CA PRO A 63 -1.96 9.47 8.03
C PRO A 63 -2.99 8.66 7.22
N LEU A 64 -3.67 7.74 7.90
CA LEU A 64 -4.60 6.79 7.29
C LEU A 64 -5.64 7.49 6.41
N GLY A 65 -5.52 7.33 5.09
CA GLY A 65 -6.49 7.84 4.12
C GLY A 65 -6.27 9.27 3.62
N SER A 66 -5.20 9.96 4.04
CA SER A 66 -4.90 11.32 3.56
C SER A 66 -3.89 11.38 2.42
N TRP A 67 -3.39 10.23 1.94
CA TRP A 67 -2.43 10.20 0.85
C TRP A 67 -3.14 10.51 -0.47
N THR A 68 -3.00 11.76 -0.93
CA THR A 68 -3.36 12.20 -2.27
C THR A 68 -2.07 12.66 -2.93
N HIS A 69 -1.56 11.87 -3.89
CA HIS A 69 -0.45 12.33 -4.70
C HIS A 69 -0.98 13.41 -5.64
N HIS A 70 -0.76 14.68 -5.28
CA HIS A 70 -1.01 15.79 -6.18
C HIS A 70 -0.02 15.67 -7.35
N HIS A 71 -0.54 15.39 -8.54
CA HIS A 71 0.22 15.65 -9.76
C HIS A 71 0.34 17.17 -9.85
N HIS A 72 1.56 17.68 -9.68
CA HIS A 72 1.85 19.08 -9.94
C HIS A 72 1.96 19.34 -11.45
#